data_AF-A0A2P2IDX5-F1
#
_entry.id   AF-A0A2P2IDX5-F1
#
_cell.length_a   1.000
_cell.length_b   1.000
_cell.length_c   1.000
_cell.angle_alpha   90.00
_cell.angle_beta   90.00
_cell.angle_gamma   90.00
#
_symmetry.space_group_name_H-M   'P 1'
#
loop_
_entity.id
_entity.type
_entity.pdbx_description
1 polymer ?
#
loop_
_entity_poly.entity_id
_entity_poly.type
_entity_poly.pdbx_seq_one_letter_code
_entity_poly.pdbx_strand_id
1 'polypeptide(L)'
;EAHEIDDFNCSIVKDYSKCIKCGRCAEVCREVQNVDVLAASNRGTEYEFLPRFDRKLHETECVFCGQCIKVCPVGAIYEKSSISEVLTAIDDEALHVIVQIAPAVRVSVGELFNLEPGSITEGQIV
;
A
#
# COMPACT_ATOMS: atom_id res chain seq x y z
N GLU A 1 -17.24 16.74 -2.57
CA GLU A 1 -16.12 16.88 -3.52
C GLU A 1 -15.27 15.64 -3.36
N ALA A 2 -15.18 14.80 -4.39
CA ALA A 2 -14.42 13.56 -4.30
C ALA A 2 -12.93 13.94 -4.22
N HIS A 3 -12.34 13.80 -3.03
CA HIS A 3 -10.90 13.95 -2.91
C HIS A 3 -10.24 12.91 -3.82
N GLU A 4 -9.51 13.40 -4.83
CA GLU A 4 -8.82 12.58 -5.83
C GLU A 4 -7.81 11.63 -5.16
N ILE A 5 -7.38 11.94 -3.94
CA ILE A 5 -6.48 11.13 -3.11
C ILE A 5 -7.10 10.95 -1.70
N ASP A 6 -7.20 9.70 -1.23
CA ASP A 6 -7.50 9.32 0.16
C ASP A 6 -6.22 8.88 0.86
N ASP A 7 -5.76 9.70 1.81
CA ASP A 7 -4.52 9.53 2.57
C ASP A 7 -4.74 9.44 4.09
N PHE A 8 -6.00 9.29 4.53
CA PHE A 8 -6.35 9.26 5.96
C PHE A 8 -5.93 7.95 6.65
N ASN A 9 -5.79 6.87 5.89
CA ASN A 9 -5.30 5.59 6.40
C ASN A 9 -3.82 5.69 6.78
N CYS A 10 -3.42 5.04 7.88
CA CYS A 10 -2.04 5.12 8.40
C CYS A 10 -1.03 4.30 7.61
N SER A 11 -1.48 3.33 6.79
CA SER A 11 -0.59 2.39 6.10
C SER A 11 -0.68 2.47 4.58
N ILE A 12 -1.83 2.85 4.03
CA ILE A 12 -2.04 2.90 2.58
C ILE A 12 -2.62 4.24 2.14
N VAL A 13 -2.32 4.65 0.92
CA VAL A 13 -2.88 5.83 0.24
C VAL A 13 -3.54 5.35 -1.04
N LYS A 14 -4.66 5.97 -1.40
CA LYS A 14 -5.38 5.65 -2.64
C LYS A 14 -5.59 6.89 -3.48
N ASP A 15 -5.07 6.85 -4.70
CA ASP A 15 -5.21 7.85 -5.73
C ASP A 15 -6.25 7.38 -6.76
N TYR A 16 -7.41 7.99 -6.72
CA TYR A 16 -8.55 7.68 -7.59
C TYR A 16 -8.29 8.09 -9.04
N SER A 17 -7.43 9.08 -9.31
CA SER A 17 -7.08 9.53 -10.67
C SER A 17 -6.42 8.43 -11.50
N LYS A 18 -5.66 7.55 -10.83
CA LYS A 18 -4.95 6.42 -11.46
C LYS A 18 -5.83 5.18 -11.57
N CYS A 19 -6.99 5.15 -10.93
CA CYS A 19 -7.80 3.94 -10.82
C CYS A 19 -8.50 3.59 -12.14
N ILE A 20 -8.08 2.49 -12.77
CA ILE A 20 -8.72 1.94 -13.98
C ILE A 20 -9.97 1.09 -13.68
N LYS A 21 -10.48 1.11 -12.44
CA LYS A 21 -11.72 0.45 -12.02
C LYS A 21 -11.77 -1.07 -12.32
N CYS A 22 -10.63 -1.75 -12.19
CA CYS A 22 -10.50 -3.19 -12.50
C CYS A 22 -11.02 -4.14 -11.40
N GLY A 23 -11.25 -3.66 -10.18
CA GLY A 23 -11.82 -4.46 -9.08
C GLY A 23 -10.89 -5.43 -8.36
N ARG A 24 -9.64 -5.63 -8.82
CA ARG A 24 -8.68 -6.55 -8.19
C ARG A 24 -8.47 -6.30 -6.69
N CYS A 25 -8.45 -5.03 -6.28
CA CYS A 25 -8.29 -4.64 -4.88
C CYS A 25 -9.49 -5.04 -4.00
N ALA A 26 -10.71 -4.96 -4.53
CA ALA A 26 -11.92 -5.40 -3.84
C ALA A 26 -11.99 -6.94 -3.76
N GLU A 27 -11.67 -7.61 -4.87
CA GLU A 27 -11.64 -9.07 -4.95
C GLU A 27 -10.64 -9.68 -3.97
N VAL A 28 -9.39 -9.21 -3.92
CA VAL A 28 -8.40 -9.76 -2.97
C VAL A 28 -8.79 -9.51 -1.51
N CYS A 29 -9.42 -8.36 -1.24
CA CYS A 29 -9.88 -8.01 0.10
C CYS A 29 -11.03 -8.91 0.58
N ARG A 30 -11.92 -9.29 -0.34
CA ARG A 30 -13.05 -10.18 -0.05
C ARG A 30 -12.63 -11.65 -0.04
N GLU A 31 -12.03 -12.14 -1.12
CA GLU A 31 -11.80 -13.57 -1.32
C GLU A 31 -10.58 -14.11 -0.57
N VAL A 32 -9.52 -13.31 -0.41
CA VAL A 32 -8.27 -13.76 0.24
C VAL A 32 -8.21 -13.35 1.70
N GLN A 33 -8.58 -12.10 2.00
CA GLN A 33 -8.51 -11.58 3.37
C GLN A 33 -9.79 -11.80 4.18
N ASN A 34 -10.94 -12.06 3.52
CA ASN A 34 -12.25 -12.16 4.17
C ASN A 34 -12.64 -10.90 4.98
N VAL A 35 -12.14 -9.74 4.57
CA VAL A 35 -12.41 -8.44 5.23
C VAL A 35 -13.48 -7.64 4.47
N ASP A 36 -13.45 -7.69 3.13
CA ASP A 36 -14.53 -7.18 2.26
C ASP A 36 -14.90 -5.69 2.48
N VAL A 37 -13.89 -4.85 2.80
CA VAL A 37 -14.11 -3.41 3.06
C VAL A 37 -14.22 -2.56 1.81
N LEU A 38 -13.70 -3.02 0.65
CA LEU A 38 -13.78 -2.32 -0.63
C LEU A 38 -14.85 -2.97 -1.52
N ALA A 39 -15.79 -2.17 -2.02
CA ALA A 39 -16.88 -2.65 -2.86
C ALA A 39 -17.12 -1.74 -4.07
N ALA A 40 -17.74 -2.30 -5.11
CA ALA A 40 -18.26 -1.54 -6.22
C ALA A 40 -19.38 -0.60 -5.74
N SER A 41 -19.20 0.69 -5.96
CA SER A 41 -20.07 1.78 -5.51
C SER A 41 -20.44 2.67 -6.69
N ASN A 42 -21.56 3.40 -6.55
CA ASN A 42 -22.10 4.30 -7.55
C ASN A 42 -22.38 3.62 -8.92
N ARG A 43 -22.72 4.42 -9.94
CA ARG A 43 -23.09 3.97 -11.29
C ARG A 43 -22.65 4.97 -12.34
N GLY A 44 -22.52 4.52 -13.60
CA GLY A 44 -22.19 5.40 -14.73
C GLY A 44 -20.78 5.97 -14.61
N THR A 45 -20.64 7.28 -14.82
CA THR A 45 -19.34 7.98 -14.70
C THR A 45 -18.77 7.92 -13.28
N GLU A 46 -19.65 7.92 -12.28
CA GLU A 46 -19.31 7.89 -10.86
C GLU A 46 -18.94 6.50 -10.34
N TYR A 47 -19.04 5.44 -11.18
CA TYR A 47 -18.73 4.07 -10.78
C TYR A 47 -17.31 3.96 -10.26
N GLU A 48 -17.13 3.48 -9.03
CA GLU A 48 -15.82 3.37 -8.38
C GLU A 48 -15.79 2.21 -7.39
N PHE A 49 -14.59 1.83 -6.97
CA PHE A 49 -14.44 0.94 -5.82
C PHE A 49 -14.22 1.80 -4.58
N LEU A 50 -15.18 1.87 -3.68
CA LEU A 50 -15.10 2.69 -2.47
C LEU A 50 -15.17 1.81 -1.22
N PRO A 51 -14.69 2.29 -0.06
CA PRO A 51 -15.01 1.62 1.19
C PRO A 51 -16.52 1.57 1.41
N ARG A 52 -17.00 0.53 2.09
CA ARG A 52 -18.44 0.36 2.34
C ARG A 52 -19.01 1.52 3.16
N PHE A 53 -20.29 1.81 2.92
CA PHE A 53 -21.08 2.81 3.65
C PHE A 53 -20.55 4.25 3.55
N ASP A 54 -19.86 4.59 2.44
CA ASP A 54 -19.31 5.93 2.21
C ASP A 54 -18.37 6.41 3.33
N ARG A 55 -17.70 5.45 3.97
CA ARG A 55 -16.70 5.70 5.01
C ARG A 55 -15.32 5.88 4.39
N LYS A 56 -14.43 6.53 5.12
CA LYS A 56 -13.00 6.49 4.78
C LYS A 56 -12.43 5.15 5.18
N LEU A 57 -11.38 4.69 4.50
CA LEU A 57 -10.85 3.34 4.74
C LEU A 57 -10.38 3.13 6.19
N HIS A 58 -9.87 4.17 6.85
CA HIS A 58 -9.44 4.12 8.26
C HIS A 58 -10.59 3.99 9.28
N GLU A 59 -11.83 4.24 8.86
CA GLU A 59 -13.06 4.14 9.66
C GLU A 59 -13.78 2.78 9.46
N THR A 60 -13.15 1.89 8.68
CA THR A 60 -13.66 0.55 8.38
C THR A 60 -12.85 -0.52 9.10
N GLU A 61 -13.25 -1.77 8.93
CA GLU A 61 -12.61 -2.98 9.43
C GLU A 61 -11.31 -3.33 8.68
N CYS A 62 -10.71 -2.36 7.98
CA CYS A 62 -9.44 -2.52 7.28
C CYS A 62 -8.34 -2.89 8.28
N VAL A 63 -7.67 -4.02 8.01
CA VAL A 63 -6.58 -4.53 8.85
C VAL A 63 -5.19 -4.11 8.36
N PHE A 64 -5.12 -3.17 7.42
CA PHE A 64 -3.87 -2.58 6.94
C PHE A 64 -2.88 -3.57 6.30
N CYS A 65 -3.34 -4.70 5.77
CA CYS A 65 -2.47 -5.77 5.27
C CYS A 65 -1.79 -5.51 3.91
N GLY A 66 -2.18 -4.45 3.19
CA GLY A 66 -1.55 -4.06 1.92
C GLY A 66 -1.78 -5.02 0.74
N GLN A 67 -2.61 -6.05 0.83
CA GLN A 67 -2.85 -6.97 -0.29
C GLN A 67 -3.45 -6.27 -1.52
N CYS A 68 -4.25 -5.23 -1.29
CA CYS A 68 -4.78 -4.37 -2.35
C CYS A 68 -3.69 -3.61 -3.12
N ILE A 69 -2.57 -3.24 -2.46
CA ILE A 69 -1.40 -2.62 -3.11
C ILE A 69 -0.76 -3.63 -4.05
N LYS A 70 -0.49 -4.84 -3.55
CA LYS A 70 0.19 -5.91 -4.30
C LYS A 70 -0.50 -6.27 -5.62
N VAL A 71 -1.83 -6.19 -5.67
CA VAL A 71 -2.62 -6.52 -6.88
C VAL A 71 -2.98 -5.32 -7.74
N CYS A 72 -2.62 -4.09 -7.34
CA CYS A 72 -2.93 -2.90 -8.12
C CYS A 72 -2.03 -2.84 -9.36
N PRO A 73 -2.58 -2.87 -10.59
CA PRO A 73 -1.75 -2.89 -11.80
C PRO A 73 -1.17 -1.51 -12.19
N VAL A 74 -1.66 -0.43 -11.57
CA VAL A 74 -1.42 0.96 -12.00
C VAL A 74 -0.94 1.86 -10.86
N GLY A 75 -0.70 1.31 -9.66
CA GLY A 75 -0.28 2.09 -8.50
C GLY A 75 -1.34 3.10 -8.01
N ALA A 76 -2.63 2.82 -8.23
CA ALA A 76 -3.73 3.60 -7.67
C ALA A 76 -3.88 3.40 -6.14
N ILE A 77 -3.34 2.31 -5.59
CA ILE A 77 -3.24 2.09 -4.14
C ILE A 77 -1.78 1.76 -3.86
N TYR A 78 -1.16 2.49 -2.93
CA TYR A 78 0.25 2.37 -2.58
C TYR A 78 0.47 2.60 -1.08
N GLU A 79 1.67 2.34 -0.57
CA GLU A 79 2.02 2.50 0.83
C GLU A 79 2.11 3.96 1.24
N LYS A 80 1.78 4.25 2.51
CA LYS A 80 2.05 5.55 3.09
C LYS A 80 3.55 5.68 3.35
N SER A 81 4.19 6.63 2.68
CA SER A 81 5.64 6.79 2.70
C SER A 81 6.13 7.46 3.99
N SER A 82 7.15 6.86 4.61
CA SER A 82 7.95 7.46 5.69
C SER A 82 9.35 7.87 5.22
N ILE A 83 9.61 7.92 3.91
CA ILE A 83 10.96 8.22 3.37
C ILE A 83 11.44 9.60 3.84
N SER A 84 10.60 10.63 3.77
CA SER A 84 10.98 11.99 4.17
C SER A 84 11.33 12.09 5.66
N GLU A 85 10.61 11.36 6.52
CA GLU A 85 10.88 11.30 7.96
C GLU A 85 12.24 10.65 8.23
N VAL A 86 12.53 9.54 7.55
CA VAL A 86 13.80 8.82 7.66
C VAL A 86 14.97 9.66 7.16
N LEU A 87 14.84 10.33 6.01
CA LEU A 87 15.89 11.21 5.48
C LEU A 87 16.18 12.36 6.43
N THR A 88 15.13 12.97 7.00
CA THR A 88 15.28 14.04 8.00
C THR A 88 16.03 13.54 9.24
N ALA A 89 15.76 12.31 9.69
CA ALA A 89 16.45 11.73 10.84
C ALA A 89 17.93 11.40 10.54
N ILE A 90 18.26 11.00 9.31
CA ILE A 90 19.63 10.72 8.87
C ILE A 90 20.47 12.01 8.81
N ASP A 91 19.86 13.12 8.39
CA ASP A 91 20.54 14.41 8.26
C ASP A 91 20.74 15.14 9.62
N ASP A 92 20.10 14.67 10.70
CA ASP A 92 20.22 15.27 12.03
C ASP A 92 21.44 14.71 12.80
N GLU A 93 22.48 15.52 12.94
CA GLU A 93 23.72 15.18 13.69
C GLU A 93 23.47 14.87 15.18
N ALA A 94 22.34 15.28 15.74
CA ALA A 94 21.98 15.00 17.13
C ALA A 94 21.41 13.58 17.34
N LEU A 95 21.01 12.89 16.26
CA LEU A 95 20.40 11.58 16.32
C LEU A 95 21.40 10.46 16.01
N HIS A 96 21.33 9.38 16.78
CA HIS A 96 21.97 8.12 16.38
C HIS A 96 20.93 7.23 15.69
N VAL A 97 21.01 7.14 14.37
CA VAL A 97 20.03 6.40 13.56
C VAL A 97 20.40 4.93 13.47
N ILE A 98 19.44 4.07 13.85
CA ILE A 98 19.58 2.61 13.78
C ILE A 98 18.61 2.09 12.71
N VAL A 99 19.07 1.14 11.88
CA VAL A 99 18.24 0.43 10.92
C VAL A 99 18.07 -1.03 11.33
N GLN A 100 16.86 -1.55 11.23
CA GLN A 100 16.56 -2.98 11.38
C GLN A 100 15.63 -3.40 10.25
N ILE A 101 15.99 -4.48 9.56
CA ILE A 101 15.17 -5.03 8.47
C ILE A 101 14.37 -6.24 8.95
N ALA A 102 13.16 -6.41 8.43
CA ALA A 102 12.37 -7.60 8.69
C ALA A 102 12.97 -8.84 7.99
N PRO A 103 12.74 -10.07 8.50
CA PRO A 103 13.33 -11.28 7.94
C PRO A 103 13.02 -11.51 6.44
N ALA A 104 11.83 -11.11 5.98
CA ALA A 104 11.41 -11.30 4.59
C ALA A 104 12.16 -10.39 3.60
N VAL A 105 12.69 -9.24 4.05
CA VAL A 105 13.33 -8.25 3.17
C VAL A 105 14.52 -8.84 2.44
N ARG A 106 15.34 -9.62 3.15
CA ARG A 106 16.59 -10.20 2.63
C ARG A 106 16.42 -11.26 1.54
N VAL A 107 15.20 -11.77 1.35
CA VAL A 107 14.89 -12.79 0.33
C VAL A 107 14.03 -12.25 -0.82
N SER A 108 13.45 -11.05 -0.67
CA SER A 108 12.53 -10.48 -1.66
C SER A 108 13.09 -9.24 -2.36
N VAL A 109 13.93 -8.43 -1.69
CA VAL A 109 14.39 -7.16 -2.26
C VAL A 109 15.22 -7.35 -3.53
N GLY A 110 15.90 -8.49 -3.67
CA GLY A 110 16.69 -8.84 -4.84
C GLY A 110 15.89 -8.87 -6.14
N GLU A 111 14.58 -9.18 -6.10
CA GLU A 111 13.71 -9.20 -7.28
C GLU A 111 13.67 -7.83 -7.99
N LEU A 112 13.77 -6.74 -7.23
CA LEU A 112 13.80 -5.36 -7.76
C LEU A 112 15.12 -5.03 -8.48
N PHE A 113 16.14 -5.86 -8.29
CA PHE A 113 17.47 -5.73 -8.90
C PHE A 113 17.75 -6.80 -9.95
N ASN A 114 16.69 -7.42 -10.50
CA ASN A 114 16.75 -8.52 -11.49
C ASN A 114 17.45 -9.79 -10.97
N LEU A 115 17.42 -10.05 -9.66
CA LEU A 115 17.79 -11.35 -9.11
C LEU A 115 16.58 -12.30 -9.13
N GLU A 116 16.85 -13.60 -9.14
CA GLU A 116 15.79 -14.61 -9.08
C GLU A 116 15.02 -14.53 -7.75
N PRO A 117 13.69 -14.75 -7.75
CA PRO A 117 12.89 -14.78 -6.52
C PRO A 117 13.46 -15.74 -5.47
N GLY A 118 13.58 -15.27 -4.23
CA GLY A 118 14.17 -16.04 -3.13
C GLY A 118 15.69 -15.97 -3.03
N SER A 119 16.36 -15.16 -3.87
CA SER A 119 17.79 -14.86 -3.73
C SER A 119 18.09 -14.23 -2.37
N ILE A 120 19.11 -14.75 -1.68
CA ILE A 120 19.60 -14.29 -0.38
C ILE A 120 20.48 -13.05 -0.60
N THR A 121 20.09 -11.89 -0.06
CA THR A 121 20.78 -10.60 -0.28
C THR A 121 21.35 -9.97 0.99
N GLU A 122 21.50 -10.73 2.08
CA GLU A 122 21.98 -10.24 3.39
C GLU A 122 23.29 -9.46 3.30
N GLY A 123 24.26 -9.96 2.54
CA GLY A 123 25.58 -9.32 2.40
C GLY A 123 25.58 -8.06 1.53
N GLN A 124 24.50 -7.77 0.81
CA GLN A 124 24.35 -6.54 0.02
C GLN A 124 23.52 -5.47 0.73
N ILE A 125 22.68 -5.87 1.70
CA ILE A 125 21.84 -4.93 2.47
C ILE A 125 22.63 -4.29 3.63
N VAL A 126 23.60 -5.02 4.19
CA VAL A 126 24.40 -4.62 5.36
C VAL A 126 25.73 -3.98 4.94
#